data_AF-A0A1B3PPG0-F1
#
_entry.id   AF-A0A1B3PPG0-F1
#
_cell.length_a   1.000
_cell.length_b   1.000
_cell.length_c   1.000
_cell.angle_alpha   90.00
_cell.angle_beta   90.00
_cell.angle_gamma   90.00
#
_symmetry.space_group_name_H-M   'P 1'
#
loop_
_entity.id
_entity.type
_entity.pdbx_description
1 polymer ?
#
loop_
_entity_poly.entity_id
_entity_poly.type
_entity_poly.pdbx_seq_one_letter_code
_entity_poly.pdbx_strand_id
1 'polypeptide(L)'
;MGRSAVHELVKSIFRETAARLRALGPDHEAAASHVEKASAHWMRRGDLGFIAKSESCLPPQKAEALLKGTIETYQEQDGRPLKEIFLHTHSGVSPEEYKGFLRAVPEGVKLISIRVRQDRGGQRLYRYDDHPDVGKRGQYPVQRGVFWQRTSRHGLLYTNGFKARIASYDGFEIPVPLSITIQFGEGDIVQVAKDILGLTKLNYNSCQLGEGRPITIKYSDRVGEIILANPGLPQTSWKHNFKYYA
;
A
#
# COMPACT_ATOMS: atom_id res chain seq x y z
N MET A 1 -9.92 26.19 -12.91
CA MET A 1 -10.81 25.03 -13.11
C MET A 1 -10.87 24.23 -11.83
N GLY A 2 -12.07 23.94 -11.30
CA GLY A 2 -12.22 23.12 -10.10
C GLY A 2 -11.87 21.66 -10.36
N ARG A 3 -11.43 20.92 -9.33
CA ARG A 3 -11.03 19.50 -9.41
C ARG A 3 -12.12 18.58 -10.01
N SER A 4 -13.40 18.92 -9.80
CA SER A 4 -14.55 18.25 -10.43
C SER A 4 -14.60 18.42 -11.95
N ALA A 5 -14.21 19.60 -12.46
CA ALA A 5 -14.20 19.89 -13.89
C ALA A 5 -13.09 19.10 -14.63
N VAL A 6 -11.93 18.92 -14.00
CA VAL A 6 -10.84 18.09 -14.56
C VAL A 6 -11.25 16.61 -14.63
N HIS A 7 -11.96 16.13 -13.60
CA HIS A 7 -12.46 14.76 -13.55
C HIS A 7 -13.51 14.47 -14.64
N GLU A 8 -14.48 15.37 -14.84
CA GLU A 8 -15.47 15.22 -15.90
C GLU A 8 -14.87 15.36 -17.30
N LEU A 9 -13.87 16.22 -17.48
CA LEU A 9 -13.12 16.33 -18.74
C LEU A 9 -12.37 15.04 -19.08
N VAL A 10 -11.72 14.42 -18.10
CA VAL A 10 -11.02 13.15 -18.33
C VAL A 10 -12.02 12.05 -18.68
N LYS A 11 -13.15 11.94 -17.96
CA LYS A 11 -14.21 10.98 -18.29
C LYS A 11 -14.78 11.20 -19.69
N SER A 12 -14.92 12.44 -20.16
CA SER A 12 -15.40 12.71 -21.52
C SER A 12 -14.39 12.21 -22.54
N ILE A 13 -13.09 12.46 -22.35
CA ILE A 13 -12.02 11.98 -23.23
C ILE A 13 -12.02 10.45 -23.35
N PHE A 14 -12.09 9.72 -22.22
CA PHE A 14 -12.10 8.26 -22.26
C PHE A 14 -13.37 7.71 -22.94
N ARG A 15 -14.54 8.31 -22.71
CA ARG A 15 -15.80 7.93 -23.39
C ARG A 15 -15.75 8.20 -24.89
N GLU A 16 -15.28 9.38 -25.30
CA GLU A 16 -15.14 9.74 -26.71
C GLU A 16 -14.13 8.85 -27.42
N THR A 17 -13.04 8.48 -26.74
CA THR A 17 -12.04 7.55 -27.28
C THR A 17 -12.63 6.15 -27.47
N ALA A 18 -13.39 5.64 -26.50
CA ALA A 18 -14.08 4.37 -26.65
C ALA A 18 -15.15 4.40 -27.74
N ALA A 19 -15.92 5.49 -27.87
CA ALA A 19 -16.90 5.66 -28.95
C ALA A 19 -16.22 5.67 -30.33
N ARG A 20 -15.07 6.35 -30.47
CA ARG A 20 -14.26 6.32 -31.70
C ARG A 20 -13.75 4.93 -32.04
N LEU A 21 -13.32 4.16 -31.04
CA LEU A 21 -12.88 2.78 -31.24
C LEU A 21 -14.03 1.89 -31.70
N ARG A 22 -15.23 2.03 -31.12
CA ARG A 22 -16.42 1.28 -31.56
C ARG A 22 -16.85 1.62 -32.99
N ALA A 23 -16.64 2.87 -33.42
CA ALA A 23 -16.94 3.30 -34.79
C ALA A 23 -16.01 2.69 -35.85
N LEU A 24 -14.85 2.14 -35.47
CA LEU A 24 -13.91 1.48 -36.38
C LEU A 24 -14.31 0.02 -36.69
N GLY A 25 -15.33 -0.52 -36.02
CA GLY A 25 -15.86 -1.86 -36.28
C GLY A 25 -15.76 -2.82 -35.09
N PRO A 26 -16.34 -4.02 -35.22
CA PRO A 26 -16.51 -4.98 -34.12
C PRO A 26 -15.19 -5.51 -33.54
N ASP A 27 -14.12 -5.52 -34.33
CA ASP A 27 -12.78 -5.97 -33.92
C ASP A 27 -12.16 -5.07 -32.83
N HIS A 28 -12.67 -3.84 -32.68
CA HIS A 28 -12.19 -2.86 -31.71
C HIS A 28 -13.03 -2.79 -30.43
N GLU A 29 -14.07 -3.61 -30.28
CA GLU A 29 -14.96 -3.59 -29.09
C GLU A 29 -14.20 -3.96 -27.80
N ALA A 30 -13.29 -4.94 -27.88
CA ALA A 30 -12.45 -5.33 -26.75
C ALA A 30 -11.53 -4.17 -26.28
N ALA A 31 -10.95 -3.43 -27.23
CA ALA A 31 -10.12 -2.26 -26.95
C ALA A 31 -10.95 -1.10 -26.41
N ALA A 32 -12.15 -0.84 -26.95
CA ALA A 32 -13.07 0.18 -26.47
C ALA A 32 -13.52 -0.10 -25.02
N SER A 33 -13.88 -1.35 -24.71
CA SER A 33 -14.22 -1.79 -23.35
C SER A 33 -13.04 -1.64 -22.39
N HIS A 34 -11.81 -1.93 -22.86
CA HIS A 34 -10.60 -1.74 -22.06
C HIS A 34 -10.33 -0.26 -21.75
N VAL A 35 -10.49 0.64 -22.72
CA VAL A 35 -10.32 2.10 -22.54
C VAL A 35 -11.37 2.65 -21.56
N GLU A 36 -12.62 2.22 -21.66
CA GLU A 36 -13.66 2.62 -20.69
C GLU A 36 -13.36 2.10 -19.28
N LYS A 37 -12.93 0.84 -19.13
CA LYS A 37 -12.51 0.29 -17.83
C LYS A 37 -11.26 1.00 -17.29
N ALA A 38 -10.34 1.39 -18.16
CA ALA A 38 -9.14 2.14 -17.79
C ALA A 38 -9.47 3.54 -17.26
N SER A 39 -10.58 4.16 -17.68
CA SER A 39 -11.04 5.44 -17.10
C SER A 39 -11.28 5.33 -15.60
N ALA A 40 -11.91 4.24 -15.14
CA ALA A 40 -12.16 3.97 -13.73
C ALA A 40 -10.86 3.66 -12.95
N HIS A 41 -9.85 3.13 -13.62
CA HIS A 41 -8.52 2.91 -13.04
C HIS A 41 -7.71 4.22 -12.96
N TRP A 42 -7.75 5.07 -13.99
CA TRP A 42 -7.06 6.36 -14.01
C TRP A 42 -7.64 7.35 -13.01
N MET A 43 -8.96 7.36 -12.82
CA MET A 43 -9.62 8.16 -11.79
C MET A 43 -9.25 7.74 -10.36
N ARG A 44 -8.73 6.52 -10.17
CA ARG A 44 -8.22 6.02 -8.88
C ARG A 44 -6.71 6.18 -8.70
N ARG A 45 -5.94 6.25 -9.80
CA ARG A 45 -4.48 6.48 -9.77
C ARG A 45 -4.07 7.95 -9.88
N GLY A 46 -4.92 8.82 -10.42
CA GLY A 46 -4.70 10.26 -10.34
C GLY A 46 -4.64 10.68 -8.88
N ASP A 47 -3.62 11.44 -8.50
CA ASP A 47 -3.32 11.92 -7.15
C ASP A 47 -4.37 12.89 -6.56
N LEU A 48 -5.63 12.50 -6.61
CA LEU A 48 -6.79 13.17 -6.05
C LEU A 48 -7.58 12.13 -5.26
N GLY A 49 -7.09 11.84 -4.06
CA GLY A 49 -7.78 11.00 -3.09
C GLY A 49 -9.15 11.58 -2.75
N PHE A 50 -10.19 11.07 -3.41
CA PHE A 50 -11.54 11.08 -2.87
C PHE A 50 -11.66 9.88 -1.93
N ILE A 51 -11.28 10.09 -0.68
CA ILE A 51 -11.74 9.26 0.42
C ILE A 51 -13.19 9.67 0.67
N ALA A 52 -14.15 8.89 0.17
CA ALA A 52 -15.50 8.91 0.71
C ALA A 52 -15.38 8.65 2.22
N LYS A 53 -15.82 9.63 3.01
CA LYS A 53 -15.44 9.83 4.43
C LYS A 53 -16.14 8.87 5.42
N SER A 54 -16.60 7.68 5.00
CA SER A 54 -17.33 6.77 5.90
C SER A 54 -17.23 5.27 5.61
N GLU A 55 -16.58 4.80 4.53
CA GLU A 55 -16.66 3.39 4.10
C GLU A 55 -15.35 2.59 4.23
N SER A 56 -14.41 2.99 5.09
CA SER A 56 -13.12 2.28 5.21
C SER A 56 -13.01 1.32 6.40
N CYS A 57 -14.06 1.16 7.21
CA CYS A 57 -14.04 0.32 8.40
C CYS A 57 -14.95 -0.89 8.21
N LEU A 58 -14.43 -2.10 8.44
CA LEU A 58 -15.22 -3.32 8.37
C LEU A 58 -16.14 -3.43 9.60
N PRO A 59 -17.39 -3.91 9.42
CA PRO A 59 -18.21 -4.36 10.54
C PRO A 59 -17.44 -5.42 11.36
N PRO A 60 -17.55 -5.43 12.70
CA PRO A 60 -16.77 -6.32 13.56
C PRO A 60 -16.87 -7.80 13.18
N GLN A 61 -18.05 -8.25 12.73
CA GLN A 61 -18.28 -9.63 12.30
C GLN A 61 -17.51 -9.98 11.02
N LYS A 62 -17.38 -9.02 10.09
CA LYS A 62 -16.58 -9.21 8.87
C LYS A 62 -15.09 -9.20 9.18
N ALA A 63 -14.65 -8.33 10.08
CA ALA A 63 -13.26 -8.28 10.54
C ALA A 63 -12.84 -9.61 11.19
N GLU A 64 -13.69 -10.14 12.06
CA GLU A 64 -13.51 -11.45 12.69
C GLU A 64 -13.44 -12.58 11.66
N ALA A 65 -14.41 -12.67 10.75
CA ALA A 65 -14.44 -13.70 9.72
C ALA A 65 -13.20 -13.67 8.81
N LEU A 66 -12.74 -12.47 8.43
CA LEU A 66 -11.56 -12.27 7.57
C LEU A 66 -10.28 -12.80 8.23
N LEU A 67 -10.03 -12.40 9.49
CA LEU A 67 -8.82 -12.81 10.17
C LEU A 67 -8.87 -14.30 10.53
N LYS A 68 -10.04 -14.82 10.94
CA LYS A 68 -10.23 -16.23 11.22
C LYS A 68 -9.93 -17.10 10.01
N GLY A 69 -10.52 -16.78 8.84
CA GLY A 69 -10.23 -17.52 7.60
C GLY A 69 -8.76 -17.45 7.18
N THR A 70 -8.08 -16.33 7.47
CA THR A 70 -6.64 -16.18 7.21
C THR A 70 -5.79 -17.08 8.13
N ILE A 71 -6.15 -17.16 9.42
CA ILE A 71 -5.45 -18.00 10.40
C ILE A 71 -5.68 -19.49 10.10
N GLU A 72 -6.91 -19.88 9.76
CA GLU A 72 -7.26 -21.24 9.34
C GLU A 72 -6.44 -21.64 8.10
N THR A 73 -6.42 -20.79 7.07
CA THR A 73 -5.61 -21.02 5.85
C THR A 73 -4.11 -21.14 6.16
N TYR A 74 -3.61 -20.37 7.14
CA TYR A 74 -2.21 -20.46 7.58
C TYR A 74 -1.91 -21.78 8.28
N GLN A 75 -2.82 -22.27 9.13
CA GLN A 75 -2.69 -23.56 9.81
C GLN A 75 -2.75 -24.74 8.82
N GLU A 76 -3.64 -24.67 7.83
CA GLU A 76 -3.75 -25.66 6.75
C GLU A 76 -2.47 -25.77 5.91
N GLN A 77 -1.66 -24.70 5.83
CA GLN A 77 -0.39 -24.67 5.11
C GLN A 77 0.81 -25.01 6.01
N ASP A 78 0.62 -25.89 6.99
CA ASP A 78 1.63 -26.33 7.96
C ASP A 78 2.24 -25.16 8.76
N GLY A 79 1.43 -24.15 9.05
CA GLY A 79 1.79 -23.01 9.87
C GLY A 79 2.17 -23.42 11.29
N ARG A 80 3.25 -22.84 11.82
CA ARG A 80 3.65 -23.05 13.22
C ARG A 80 2.71 -22.28 14.16
N PRO A 81 2.60 -22.65 15.44
CA PRO A 81 1.85 -21.86 16.40
C PRO A 81 2.26 -20.38 16.37
N LEU A 82 1.29 -19.52 16.12
CA LEU A 82 1.49 -18.07 16.07
C LEU A 82 1.84 -17.55 17.46
N LYS A 83 2.72 -16.56 17.54
CA LYS A 83 3.02 -15.82 18.78
C LYS A 83 2.50 -14.39 18.70
N GLU A 84 2.62 -13.80 17.51
CA GLU A 84 2.26 -12.41 17.26
C GLU A 84 1.69 -12.28 15.85
N ILE A 85 0.71 -11.39 15.68
CA ILE A 85 0.06 -11.06 14.42
C ILE A 85 0.19 -9.54 14.22
N PHE A 86 0.78 -9.16 13.08
CA PHE A 86 0.94 -7.78 12.67
C PHE A 86 -0.06 -7.46 11.56
N LEU A 87 -1.03 -6.60 11.86
CA LEU A 87 -2.03 -6.14 10.91
C LEU A 87 -1.58 -4.82 10.27
N HIS A 88 -1.20 -4.87 9.00
CA HIS A 88 -0.81 -3.68 8.23
C HIS A 88 -1.99 -3.09 7.48
N THR A 89 -2.34 -1.84 7.77
CA THR A 89 -3.42 -1.12 7.09
C THR A 89 -2.94 0.17 6.45
N HIS A 90 -3.53 0.52 5.31
CA HIS A 90 -3.32 1.83 4.70
C HIS A 90 -4.21 2.91 5.34
N SER A 91 -5.46 2.56 5.61
CA SER A 91 -6.46 3.36 6.32
C SER A 91 -6.37 3.18 7.84
N GLY A 92 -7.15 3.98 8.55
CA GLY A 92 -7.34 3.78 9.98
C GLY A 92 -8.27 2.65 10.31
N VAL A 93 -7.85 1.81 11.26
CA VAL A 93 -8.71 0.84 11.93
C VAL A 93 -9.53 1.53 13.03
N SER A 94 -10.81 1.20 13.15
CA SER A 94 -11.67 1.67 14.26
C SER A 94 -11.57 0.74 15.49
N PRO A 95 -11.91 1.22 16.70
CA PRO A 95 -11.92 0.36 17.89
C PRO A 95 -12.86 -0.85 17.76
N GLU A 96 -14.00 -0.69 17.11
CA GLU A 96 -14.99 -1.76 16.89
C GLU A 96 -14.46 -2.82 15.91
N GLU A 97 -13.84 -2.38 14.83
CA GLU A 97 -13.17 -3.24 13.86
C GLU A 97 -12.02 -4.02 14.52
N TYR A 98 -11.21 -3.34 15.34
CA TYR A 98 -10.13 -3.98 16.10
C TYR A 98 -10.65 -5.02 17.10
N LYS A 99 -11.77 -4.74 17.78
CA LYS A 99 -12.44 -5.76 18.63
C LYS A 99 -12.88 -6.97 17.83
N GLY A 100 -13.35 -6.79 16.60
CA GLY A 100 -13.67 -7.89 15.68
C GLY A 100 -12.44 -8.75 15.38
N PHE A 101 -11.32 -8.13 15.06
CA PHE A 101 -10.05 -8.86 14.87
C PHE A 101 -9.62 -9.60 16.13
N LEU A 102 -9.69 -8.98 17.31
CA LEU A 102 -9.32 -9.63 18.57
C LEU A 102 -10.13 -10.91 18.84
N ARG A 103 -11.40 -10.98 18.46
CA ARG A 103 -12.21 -12.20 18.63
C ARG A 103 -11.73 -13.37 17.77
N ALA A 104 -11.05 -13.11 16.67
CA ALA A 104 -10.49 -14.15 15.80
C ALA A 104 -9.09 -14.63 16.24
N VAL A 105 -8.44 -13.91 17.15
CA VAL A 105 -7.06 -14.21 17.56
C VAL A 105 -7.05 -15.36 18.58
N PRO A 106 -6.23 -16.41 18.40
CA PRO A 106 -6.09 -17.50 19.37
C PRO A 106 -5.53 -17.03 20.70
N GLU A 107 -5.83 -17.76 21.78
CA GLU A 107 -5.33 -17.45 23.10
C GLU A 107 -3.78 -17.44 23.15
N GLY A 108 -3.22 -16.44 23.83
CA GLY A 108 -1.77 -16.26 23.95
C GLY A 108 -1.08 -15.58 22.76
N VAL A 109 -1.81 -15.25 21.68
CA VAL A 109 -1.26 -14.56 20.51
C VAL A 109 -1.47 -13.05 20.62
N LYS A 110 -0.42 -12.26 20.43
CA LYS A 110 -0.53 -10.79 20.45
C LYS A 110 -0.99 -10.25 19.11
N LEU A 111 -1.91 -9.29 19.10
CA LEU A 111 -2.35 -8.60 17.89
C LEU A 111 -1.92 -7.13 17.91
N ILE A 112 -1.16 -6.72 16.89
CA ILE A 112 -0.66 -5.35 16.75
C ILE A 112 -1.20 -4.77 15.45
N SER A 113 -1.93 -3.65 15.54
CA SER A 113 -2.45 -2.93 14.37
C SER A 113 -1.54 -1.76 14.03
N ILE A 114 -1.03 -1.74 12.81
CA ILE A 114 -0.06 -0.75 12.34
C ILE A 114 -0.60 -0.10 11.07
N ARG A 115 -0.72 1.22 11.11
CA ARG A 115 -0.99 2.02 9.93
C ARG A 115 0.32 2.32 9.21
N VAL A 116 0.37 2.01 7.91
CA VAL A 116 1.51 2.29 7.05
C VAL A 116 1.02 3.04 5.81
N ARG A 117 1.43 4.30 5.68
CA ARG A 117 1.05 5.16 4.55
C ARG A 117 2.21 5.99 4.05
N GLN A 118 2.22 6.30 2.77
CA GLN A 118 3.20 7.22 2.22
C GLN A 118 2.79 8.66 2.57
N ASP A 119 3.68 9.39 3.24
CA ASP A 119 3.39 10.73 3.75
C ASP A 119 3.99 11.82 2.86
N ARG A 120 3.25 12.19 1.82
CA ARG A 120 3.70 13.17 0.81
C ARG A 120 3.81 14.60 1.35
N GLY A 121 3.03 14.92 2.39
CA GLY A 121 3.17 16.16 3.15
C GLY A 121 4.15 16.03 4.32
N GLY A 122 4.74 14.84 4.50
CA GLY A 122 5.69 14.54 5.55
C GLY A 122 7.02 15.26 5.36
N GLN A 123 7.79 15.32 6.44
CA GLN A 123 9.09 15.99 6.45
C GLN A 123 10.06 15.24 5.55
N ARG A 124 10.65 15.94 4.59
CA ARG A 124 11.69 15.40 3.71
C ARG A 124 13.06 15.72 4.31
N LEU A 125 13.94 14.72 4.35
CA LEU A 125 15.28 14.89 4.89
C LEU A 125 16.29 15.05 3.76
N TYR A 126 17.21 15.99 3.98
CA TYR A 126 18.37 16.22 3.15
C TYR A 126 19.61 15.88 3.96
N ARG A 127 20.61 15.33 3.29
CA ARG A 127 21.93 15.19 3.88
C ARG A 127 22.71 16.45 3.54
N TYR A 128 23.26 17.10 4.55
CA TYR A 128 24.31 18.08 4.34
C TYR A 128 25.67 17.37 4.35
N ASP A 129 26.59 17.83 3.49
CA ASP A 129 27.98 17.40 3.49
C ASP A 129 28.89 18.61 3.21
N ASP A 130 30.18 18.48 3.54
CA ASP A 130 31.17 19.54 3.42
C ASP A 130 31.93 19.49 2.09
N HIS A 131 31.27 19.06 1.01
CA HIS A 131 31.93 18.96 -0.29
C HIS A 131 32.53 20.33 -0.72
N PRO A 132 33.78 20.40 -1.23
CA PRO A 132 34.43 21.67 -1.57
C PRO A 132 33.64 22.51 -2.58
N ASP A 133 33.05 21.85 -3.57
CA ASP A 133 32.09 22.45 -4.50
C ASP A 133 30.70 22.54 -3.84
N VAL A 134 30.22 23.77 -3.62
CA VAL A 134 28.92 24.08 -3.00
C VAL A 134 27.76 23.50 -3.81
N GLY A 135 27.87 23.44 -5.14
CA GLY A 135 26.85 22.86 -6.01
C GLY A 135 26.76 21.33 -5.91
N LYS A 136 27.72 20.69 -5.26
CA LYS A 136 27.73 19.25 -5.02
C LYS A 136 27.39 18.84 -3.59
N ARG A 137 27.19 19.80 -2.69
CA ARG A 137 26.79 19.51 -1.32
C ARG A 137 25.38 18.94 -1.27
N GLY A 138 25.21 17.80 -0.61
CA GLY A 138 23.89 17.20 -0.39
C GLY A 138 23.22 16.66 -1.66
N GLN A 139 24.01 16.25 -2.66
CA GLN A 139 23.50 15.65 -3.91
C GLN A 139 22.70 14.36 -3.69
N TYR A 140 22.98 13.64 -2.60
CA TYR A 140 22.28 12.41 -2.27
C TYR A 140 21.32 12.59 -1.10
N PRO A 141 20.15 11.94 -1.13
CA PRO A 141 19.25 11.97 0.01
C PRO A 141 19.82 11.18 1.20
N VAL A 142 19.10 11.19 2.31
CA VAL A 142 19.40 10.33 3.45
C VAL A 142 19.48 8.85 3.07
N GLN A 143 20.21 8.08 3.87
CA GLN A 143 20.35 6.65 3.64
C GLN A 143 19.00 5.93 3.73
N ARG A 144 18.78 4.94 2.86
CA ARG A 144 17.65 4.03 2.99
C ARG A 144 17.66 3.38 4.36
N GLY A 145 16.52 3.42 5.05
CA GLY A 145 16.32 2.84 6.37
C GLY A 145 16.50 3.83 7.52
N VAL A 146 16.81 5.11 7.25
CA VAL A 146 16.73 6.15 8.28
C VAL A 146 15.31 6.15 8.84
N PHE A 147 15.21 6.06 10.17
CA PHE A 147 13.96 6.11 10.91
C PHE A 147 13.97 7.30 11.85
N TRP A 148 13.06 8.23 11.61
CA TRP A 148 12.83 9.36 12.49
C TRP A 148 11.68 9.02 13.44
N GLN A 149 12.04 8.52 14.62
CA GLN A 149 11.09 8.28 15.68
C GLN A 149 10.55 9.62 16.22
N ARG A 150 9.24 9.80 16.19
CA ARG A 150 8.56 11.02 16.68
C ARG A 150 7.98 10.78 18.06
N THR A 151 7.39 9.61 18.29
CA THR A 151 6.88 9.16 19.59
C THR A 151 7.18 7.66 19.78
N SER A 152 6.79 7.08 20.91
CA SER A 152 6.87 5.62 21.14
C SER A 152 5.96 4.80 20.22
N ARG A 153 4.98 5.43 19.55
CA ARG A 153 4.00 4.75 18.67
C ARG A 153 3.97 5.29 17.25
N HIS A 154 4.79 6.29 16.92
CA HIS A 154 4.76 6.95 15.63
C HIS A 154 6.16 7.37 15.17
N GLY A 155 6.42 7.19 13.87
CA GLY A 155 7.64 7.71 13.24
C GLY A 155 7.57 7.70 11.71
N LEU A 156 8.61 8.28 11.11
CA LEU A 156 8.79 8.38 9.68
C LEU A 156 9.96 7.49 9.24
N LEU A 157 9.68 6.52 8.39
CA LEU A 157 10.69 5.61 7.83
C LEU A 157 11.00 6.00 6.39
N TYR A 158 12.26 6.32 6.10
CA TYR A 158 12.74 6.61 4.76
C TYR A 158 13.12 5.30 4.07
N THR A 159 12.13 4.64 3.46
CA THR A 159 12.34 3.40 2.71
C THR A 159 13.08 3.66 1.41
N ASN A 160 12.85 4.78 0.75
CA ASN A 160 13.67 5.24 -0.37
C ASN A 160 14.77 6.17 0.13
N GLY A 161 15.92 6.15 -0.54
CA GLY A 161 17.09 6.95 -0.14
C GLY A 161 18.38 6.38 -0.71
N PHE A 162 19.51 6.95 -0.31
CA PHE A 162 20.82 6.51 -0.76
C PHE A 162 21.08 5.05 -0.39
N LYS A 163 21.50 4.25 -1.37
CA LYS A 163 21.77 2.81 -1.24
C LYS A 163 23.27 2.58 -1.40
N ALA A 164 23.95 2.24 -0.29
CA ALA A 164 25.40 2.06 -0.27
C ALA A 164 25.90 1.03 -1.31
N ARG A 165 25.14 -0.05 -1.55
CA ARG A 165 25.50 -1.11 -2.52
C ARG A 165 25.71 -0.60 -3.95
N ILE A 166 24.93 0.40 -4.37
CA ILE A 166 25.04 1.00 -5.72
C ILE A 166 25.67 2.40 -5.68
N ALA A 167 26.16 2.82 -4.50
CA ALA A 167 26.71 4.15 -4.25
C ALA A 167 25.84 5.30 -4.80
N SER A 168 24.52 5.12 -4.83
CA SER A 168 23.59 6.05 -5.48
C SER A 168 22.17 5.90 -4.94
N TYR A 169 21.27 6.76 -5.42
CA TYR A 169 19.84 6.72 -5.20
C TYR A 169 19.13 6.50 -6.53
N ASP A 170 18.27 5.50 -6.60
CA ASP A 170 17.55 5.04 -7.79
C ASP A 170 16.13 5.62 -7.93
N GLY A 171 15.81 6.68 -7.18
CA GLY A 171 14.55 7.40 -7.29
C GLY A 171 14.71 8.78 -7.91
N PHE A 172 13.60 9.32 -8.42
CA PHE A 172 13.60 10.59 -9.18
C PHE A 172 13.52 11.84 -8.30
N GLU A 173 12.85 11.74 -7.15
CA GLU A 173 12.60 12.88 -6.25
C GLU A 173 13.19 12.65 -4.87
N ILE A 174 13.29 13.72 -4.08
CA ILE A 174 13.62 13.64 -2.66
C ILE A 174 12.72 12.61 -1.98
N PRO A 175 13.25 11.61 -1.25
CA PRO A 175 12.44 10.53 -0.72
C PRO A 175 11.27 11.00 0.13
N VAL A 176 10.10 10.45 -0.20
CA VAL A 176 8.89 10.60 0.60
C VAL A 176 8.90 9.54 1.69
N PRO A 177 8.78 9.91 2.99
CA PRO A 177 8.78 8.92 4.06
C PRO A 177 7.52 8.07 4.08
N LEU A 178 7.63 6.87 4.65
CA LEU A 178 6.49 6.11 5.16
C LEU A 178 6.18 6.56 6.58
N SER A 179 4.96 7.03 6.79
CA SER A 179 4.39 7.27 8.12
C SER A 179 3.92 5.95 8.70
N ILE A 180 4.53 5.57 9.84
CA ILE A 180 4.24 4.35 10.57
C ILE A 180 3.62 4.74 11.91
N THR A 181 2.46 4.16 12.21
CA THR A 181 1.76 4.40 13.48
C THR A 181 1.20 3.10 14.03
N ILE A 182 1.59 2.73 15.25
CA ILE A 182 0.94 1.65 15.99
C ILE A 182 -0.41 2.19 16.51
N GLN A 183 -1.50 1.72 15.90
CA GLN A 183 -2.86 2.14 16.25
C GLN A 183 -3.38 1.44 17.51
N PHE A 184 -3.20 0.12 17.57
CA PHE A 184 -3.67 -0.73 18.67
C PHE A 184 -2.67 -1.84 18.97
N GLY A 185 -2.74 -2.38 20.18
CA GLY A 185 -1.79 -3.37 20.68
C GLY A 185 -0.53 -2.75 21.26
N GLU A 186 0.35 -3.61 21.78
CA GLU A 186 1.64 -3.24 22.35
C GLU A 186 2.77 -3.74 21.45
N GLY A 187 3.68 -2.86 21.09
CA GLY A 187 4.83 -3.19 20.27
C GLY A 187 5.86 -2.06 20.30
N ASP A 188 7.12 -2.41 20.03
CA ASP A 188 8.19 -1.44 19.86
C ASP A 188 8.17 -0.86 18.44
N ILE A 189 8.00 0.45 18.32
CA ILE A 189 7.94 1.14 17.04
C ILE A 189 9.24 0.98 16.23
N VAL A 190 10.39 0.86 16.89
CA VAL A 190 11.68 0.68 16.19
C VAL A 190 11.74 -0.71 15.57
N GLN A 191 11.32 -1.75 16.31
CA GLN A 191 11.19 -3.10 15.78
C GLN A 191 10.19 -3.16 14.61
N VAL A 192 9.01 -2.57 14.78
CA VAL A 192 7.99 -2.47 13.72
C VAL A 192 8.54 -1.78 12.46
N ALA A 193 9.32 -0.71 12.62
CA ALA A 193 9.95 -0.02 11.49
C ALA A 193 11.00 -0.90 10.77
N LYS A 194 11.78 -1.69 11.53
CA LYS A 194 12.72 -2.68 10.95
C LYS A 194 11.99 -3.75 10.16
N ASP A 195 10.90 -4.28 10.69
CA ASP A 195 10.09 -5.31 10.04
C ASP A 195 9.47 -4.78 8.74
N ILE A 196 8.89 -3.57 8.78
CA ILE A 196 8.37 -2.89 7.59
C ILE A 196 9.49 -2.66 6.56
N LEU A 197 10.68 -2.22 6.98
CA LEU A 197 11.83 -2.08 6.10
C LEU A 197 12.25 -3.43 5.49
N GLY A 198 12.17 -4.53 6.25
CA GLY A 198 12.39 -5.88 5.75
C GLY A 198 11.39 -6.25 4.65
N LEU A 199 10.10 -6.01 4.90
CA LEU A 199 9.01 -6.30 3.97
C LEU A 199 9.08 -5.52 2.65
N THR A 200 9.76 -4.37 2.62
CA THR A 200 10.02 -3.65 1.36
C THR A 200 11.00 -4.36 0.42
N LYS A 201 11.73 -5.38 0.91
CA LYS A 201 12.72 -6.14 0.13
C LYS A 201 12.13 -7.43 -0.46
N LEU A 202 10.92 -7.80 -0.07
CA LEU A 202 10.30 -9.08 -0.41
C LEU A 202 9.43 -9.04 -1.67
N ASN A 203 9.64 -8.06 -2.55
CA ASN A 203 8.97 -8.09 -3.86
C ASN A 203 9.76 -8.95 -4.85
N TYR A 204 9.35 -10.21 -5.00
CA TYR A 204 9.92 -11.15 -5.97
C TYR A 204 9.57 -10.82 -7.43
N ASN A 205 8.64 -9.89 -7.68
CA ASN A 205 8.26 -9.46 -9.03
C ASN A 205 9.14 -8.30 -9.55
N SER A 206 10.17 -7.86 -8.79
CA SER A 206 11.02 -6.74 -9.20
C SER A 206 12.48 -6.94 -8.79
N CYS A 207 13.42 -6.58 -9.66
CA CYS A 207 14.85 -6.54 -9.36
C CYS A 207 15.29 -5.20 -8.75
N GLN A 208 14.46 -4.59 -7.90
CA GLN A 208 14.78 -3.34 -7.22
C GLN A 208 15.49 -3.62 -5.89
N LEU A 209 16.44 -2.76 -5.49
CA LEU A 209 17.12 -2.86 -4.20
C LEU A 209 16.22 -2.30 -3.07
N GLY A 210 15.07 -2.95 -2.91
CA GLY A 210 13.99 -2.58 -2.01
C GLY A 210 13.09 -1.47 -2.55
N GLU A 211 11.82 -1.58 -2.21
CA GLU A 211 10.76 -0.68 -2.70
C GLU A 211 10.42 0.43 -1.70
N GLY A 212 9.58 1.38 -2.14
CA GLY A 212 9.09 2.47 -1.30
C GLY A 212 7.96 2.09 -0.34
N ARG A 213 7.24 0.99 -0.58
CA ARG A 213 6.12 0.49 0.25
C ARG A 213 6.37 -0.99 0.60
N PRO A 214 5.93 -1.48 1.78
CA PRO A 214 6.08 -2.89 2.13
C PRO A 214 5.16 -3.78 1.27
N ILE A 215 5.61 -5.01 1.02
CA ILE A 215 4.90 -5.95 0.15
C ILE A 215 3.47 -6.24 0.62
N THR A 216 3.23 -6.26 1.94
CA THR A 216 1.92 -6.52 2.54
C THR A 216 0.87 -5.50 2.10
N ILE A 217 1.26 -4.23 1.98
CA ILE A 217 0.37 -3.16 1.53
C ILE A 217 0.20 -3.22 0.01
N LYS A 218 1.29 -3.41 -0.75
CA LYS A 218 1.22 -3.46 -2.22
C LYS A 218 0.38 -4.62 -2.73
N TYR A 219 0.50 -5.80 -2.12
CA TYR A 219 -0.26 -6.98 -2.53
C TYR A 219 -1.74 -6.80 -2.21
N SER A 220 -2.08 -6.24 -1.05
CA SER A 220 -3.48 -5.92 -0.73
C SER A 220 -4.12 -4.98 -1.76
N ASP A 221 -3.41 -3.93 -2.20
CA ASP A 221 -3.90 -3.03 -3.25
C ASP A 221 -4.12 -3.78 -4.57
N ARG A 222 -3.15 -4.61 -4.98
CA ARG A 222 -3.21 -5.35 -6.26
C ARG A 222 -4.32 -6.39 -6.29
N VAL A 223 -4.50 -7.14 -5.21
CA VAL A 223 -5.59 -8.12 -5.10
C VAL A 223 -6.94 -7.40 -5.13
N GLY A 224 -7.07 -6.27 -4.41
CA GLY A 224 -8.28 -5.44 -4.46
C GLY A 224 -8.61 -4.97 -5.88
N GLU A 225 -7.61 -4.50 -6.64
CA GLU A 225 -7.78 -4.10 -8.04
C GLU A 225 -8.25 -5.27 -8.93
N ILE A 226 -7.67 -6.47 -8.76
CA ILE A 226 -8.05 -7.66 -9.53
C ILE A 226 -9.50 -8.05 -9.26
N ILE A 227 -9.93 -8.04 -7.99
CA ILE A 227 -11.31 -8.36 -7.61
C ILE A 227 -12.27 -7.33 -8.21
N LEU A 228 -11.94 -6.04 -8.12
CA LEU A 228 -12.77 -4.96 -8.68
C LEU A 228 -12.85 -5.00 -10.22
N ALA A 229 -11.80 -5.46 -10.89
CA ALA A 229 -11.79 -5.60 -12.36
C ALA A 229 -12.65 -6.77 -12.85
N ASN A 230 -12.98 -7.73 -11.97
CA ASN A 230 -13.69 -8.97 -12.31
C ASN A 230 -14.97 -9.16 -11.46
N PRO A 231 -15.98 -8.28 -11.61
CA PRO A 231 -17.19 -8.29 -10.77
C PRO A 231 -18.07 -9.54 -10.97
N GLY A 232 -17.90 -10.26 -12.08
CA GLY A 232 -18.64 -11.49 -12.37
C GLY A 232 -18.08 -12.75 -11.69
N LEU A 233 -16.97 -12.65 -10.95
CA LEU A 233 -16.42 -13.78 -10.21
C LEU A 233 -17.27 -14.04 -8.96
N PRO A 234 -17.85 -15.24 -8.80
CA PRO A 234 -18.60 -15.56 -7.60
C PRO A 234 -17.68 -15.54 -6.38
N GLN A 235 -18.23 -15.15 -5.22
CA GLN A 235 -17.47 -15.04 -3.97
C GLN A 235 -16.86 -16.38 -3.52
N THR A 236 -17.44 -17.50 -3.98
CA THR A 236 -16.91 -18.86 -3.77
C THR A 236 -15.58 -19.11 -4.48
N SER A 237 -15.24 -18.35 -5.51
CA SER A 237 -13.95 -18.42 -6.21
C SER A 237 -12.85 -17.61 -5.52
N TRP A 238 -13.18 -16.83 -4.48
CA TRP A 238 -12.21 -15.99 -3.79
C TRP A 238 -11.43 -16.85 -2.80
N LYS A 239 -10.13 -17.00 -3.04
CA LYS A 239 -9.23 -17.72 -2.15
C LYS A 239 -8.50 -16.76 -1.21
N HIS A 240 -8.42 -17.10 0.07
CA HIS A 240 -7.65 -16.36 1.06
C HIS A 240 -6.14 -16.34 0.76
N ASN A 241 -5.63 -17.34 0.02
CA ASN A 241 -4.22 -17.47 -0.37
C ASN A 241 -3.92 -16.96 -1.78
N PHE A 242 -4.54 -15.84 -2.20
CA PHE A 242 -4.35 -15.31 -3.53
C PHE A 242 -2.87 -15.00 -3.83
N LYS A 243 -2.28 -15.73 -4.78
CA LYS A 243 -0.88 -15.54 -5.21
C LYS A 243 -0.86 -14.62 -6.43
N TYR A 244 -0.21 -13.47 -6.29
CA TYR A 244 0.05 -12.57 -7.41
C TYR A 244 1.48 -12.79 -7.92
N TYR A 245 1.59 -13.24 -9.16
CA TYR A 245 2.81 -13.26 -9.95
C TYR A 245 2.58 -12.31 -11.13
N ALA A 246 3.49 -11.36 -11.31
CA ALA A 246 3.43 -10.42 -12.43
C ALA A 246 4.12 -11.01 -13.67
#